data_AF-A0A8T0QT90-F1
#
_entry.id   AF-A0A8T0QT90-F1
#
_cell.length_a   1.000
_cell.length_b   1.000
_cell.length_c   1.000
_cell.angle_alpha   90.00
_cell.angle_beta   90.00
_cell.angle_gamma   90.00
#
_symmetry.space_group_name_H-M   'P 1'
#
loop_
_entity.id
_entity.type
_entity.pdbx_description
1 polymer ?
#
loop_
_entity_poly.entity_id
_entity_poly.type
_entity_poly.pdbx_seq_one_letter_code
_entity_poly.pdbx_strand_id
1 'polypeptide(L)'
;AWADLPPDILGAVIARLPHPGDRARICAACRAWRSAACPHVRHQPPWLVLPDCSFCTTGRDGAFFPRIPGLPDNATCLAAAGAGWLALDCTDDVFRRTPTMDNFCYEAGMFVVNARPDIKHRHTYMLHNPFSNITVPLPELDDIIGHVAETFEVRKVLMRSSTNPADLVAVTTSSSDCNIILCRPGKGAHVLPHFRVIDVAFLGDILYGITSGEELVASHLGEDDDDGRPQVTRFRLDIRNPMADYYKKHSWIWPADDTISISDYYDKDGNEEPIDDEDEAPNQDEDGDEEENQEEEDDDLAAANLEEEEVDSSFNGHVSGSVSDNDVKEYDEEVPYEPKDEVFTTRFIVQSQNGDELLLVRHQMQSPPYSDPYTRKVEIFKADFMAGKWVTVNGLAKGEALFLTRSLSKSARAHGDIEDGFVYSAAGEMDDVFDTRSWRIRHMRFRWPWQRKKVSEKLLTWLFPPEVVV
;
A
#
# COMPACT_ATOMS: atom_id res chain seq x y z
N ALA A 1 -15.20 -15.55 42.67
CA ALA A 1 -14.63 -15.78 41.33
C ALA A 1 -14.33 -14.44 40.67
N TRP A 2 -13.52 -14.39 39.58
CA TRP A 2 -13.24 -13.14 38.85
C TRP A 2 -14.49 -12.43 38.31
N ALA A 3 -15.61 -13.16 38.13
CA ALA A 3 -16.89 -12.61 37.73
C ALA A 3 -17.65 -11.87 38.84
N ASP A 4 -17.26 -12.06 40.11
CA ASP A 4 -17.97 -11.50 41.28
C ASP A 4 -17.34 -10.19 41.78
N LEU A 5 -16.31 -9.70 41.09
CA LEU A 5 -15.66 -8.43 41.45
C LEU A 5 -16.59 -7.25 41.17
N PRO A 6 -16.64 -6.24 42.06
CA PRO A 6 -17.39 -5.01 41.82
C PRO A 6 -16.96 -4.31 40.52
N PRO A 7 -17.88 -3.69 39.76
CA PRO A 7 -17.58 -2.96 38.53
C PRO A 7 -16.48 -1.91 38.68
N ASP A 8 -16.38 -1.25 39.82
CA ASP A 8 -15.36 -0.24 40.09
C ASP A 8 -13.95 -0.84 40.12
N ILE A 9 -13.79 -2.05 40.67
CA ILE A 9 -12.51 -2.77 40.68
C ILE A 9 -12.18 -3.23 39.26
N LEU A 10 -13.17 -3.76 38.53
CA LEU A 10 -12.99 -4.17 37.14
C LEU A 10 -12.52 -3.00 36.27
N GLY A 11 -13.19 -1.85 36.37
CA GLY A 11 -12.83 -0.61 35.68
C GLY A 11 -11.43 -0.13 36.06
N ALA A 12 -11.08 -0.19 37.35
CA ALA A 12 -9.75 0.17 37.85
C ALA A 12 -8.62 -0.73 37.34
N VAL A 13 -8.89 -2.01 37.09
CA VAL A 13 -7.96 -2.94 36.45
C VAL A 13 -7.84 -2.62 34.96
N ILE A 14 -8.96 -2.44 34.26
CA ILE A 14 -9.00 -2.14 32.81
C ILE A 14 -8.25 -0.85 32.49
N ALA A 15 -8.42 0.19 33.30
CA ALA A 15 -7.73 1.47 33.14
C ALA A 15 -6.20 1.35 33.29
N ARG A 16 -5.72 0.34 34.05
CA ARG A 16 -4.30 0.07 34.31
C ARG A 16 -3.68 -0.94 33.36
N LEU A 17 -4.44 -1.51 32.42
CA LEU A 17 -3.88 -2.41 31.42
C LEU A 17 -2.86 -1.65 30.57
N PRO A 18 -1.63 -2.18 30.43
CA PRO A 18 -0.54 -1.47 29.78
C PRO A 18 -0.75 -1.34 28.28
N HIS A 19 -1.38 -2.33 27.63
CA HIS A 19 -1.61 -2.30 26.18
C HIS A 19 -3.09 -2.00 25.88
N PRO A 20 -3.39 -1.02 25.00
CA PRO A 20 -4.77 -0.76 24.58
C PRO A 20 -5.50 -1.98 24.01
N GLY A 21 -4.80 -2.91 23.35
CA GLY A 21 -5.36 -4.17 22.86
C GLY A 21 -5.88 -5.10 23.97
N ASP A 22 -5.27 -5.08 25.16
CA ASP A 22 -5.71 -5.91 26.30
C ASP A 22 -7.13 -5.57 26.76
N ARG A 23 -7.52 -4.30 26.60
CA ARG A 23 -8.87 -3.84 26.93
C ARG A 23 -9.92 -4.50 26.03
N ALA A 24 -9.57 -4.81 24.78
CA ALA A 24 -10.44 -5.58 23.89
C ALA A 24 -10.43 -7.07 24.27
N ARG A 25 -9.26 -7.64 24.57
CA ARG A 25 -9.11 -9.06 24.95
C ARG A 25 -9.90 -9.41 26.22
N ILE A 26 -9.94 -8.52 27.20
CA ILE A 26 -10.63 -8.78 28.47
C ILE A 26 -12.16 -8.90 28.31
N CYS A 27 -12.73 -8.34 27.22
CA CYS A 27 -14.15 -8.51 26.89
C CYS A 27 -14.55 -9.97 26.59
N ALA A 28 -13.56 -10.82 26.28
CA ALA A 28 -13.76 -12.24 26.04
C ALA A 28 -13.86 -13.07 27.34
N ALA A 29 -13.40 -12.54 28.49
CA ALA A 29 -13.27 -13.32 29.73
C ALA A 29 -14.62 -13.73 30.35
N CYS A 30 -15.51 -12.76 30.62
CA CYS A 30 -16.89 -13.03 31.06
C CYS A 30 -17.80 -11.81 30.84
N ARG A 31 -19.11 -11.95 31.08
CA ARG A 31 -20.10 -10.86 30.92
C ARG A 31 -19.79 -9.64 31.80
N ALA A 32 -19.31 -9.84 33.03
CA ALA A 32 -18.96 -8.74 33.93
C ALA A 32 -17.78 -7.90 33.40
N TRP A 33 -16.70 -8.56 32.97
CA TRP A 33 -15.55 -7.92 32.33
C TRP A 33 -15.92 -7.21 31.04
N ARG A 34 -16.75 -7.84 30.19
CA ARG A 34 -17.27 -7.21 28.97
C ARG A 34 -18.04 -5.94 29.27
N SER A 35 -18.94 -5.97 30.26
CA SER A 35 -19.72 -4.80 30.65
C SER A 35 -18.82 -3.67 31.18
N ALA A 36 -17.79 -3.99 31.97
CA ALA A 36 -16.87 -3.01 32.53
C ALA A 36 -15.89 -2.43 31.48
N ALA A 37 -15.49 -3.24 30.49
CA ALA A 37 -14.56 -2.84 29.44
C ALA A 37 -15.25 -2.13 28.28
N CYS A 38 -16.54 -2.36 28.06
CA CYS A 38 -17.32 -1.77 26.97
C CYS A 38 -17.13 -0.23 26.81
N PRO A 39 -17.19 0.60 27.88
CA PRO A 39 -16.94 2.04 27.75
C PRO A 39 -15.53 2.38 27.26
N HIS A 40 -14.54 1.54 27.57
CA HIS A 40 -13.13 1.74 27.22
C HIS A 40 -12.79 1.24 25.81
N VAL A 41 -13.56 0.27 25.28
CA VAL A 41 -13.31 -0.32 23.95
C VAL A 41 -14.09 0.42 22.86
N ARG A 42 -15.29 0.94 23.17
CA ARG A 42 -16.14 1.68 22.21
C ARG A 42 -15.50 2.95 21.64
N HIS A 43 -14.50 3.50 22.32
CA HIS A 43 -13.92 4.80 22.04
C HIS A 43 -12.40 4.75 21.95
N GLN A 44 -11.84 3.60 21.57
CA GLN A 44 -10.40 3.51 21.41
C GLN A 44 -9.92 4.37 20.23
N PRO A 45 -8.92 5.23 20.45
CA PRO A 45 -8.30 5.96 19.37
C PRO A 45 -7.60 5.00 18.40
N PRO A 46 -7.51 5.36 17.10
CA PRO A 46 -6.66 4.65 16.16
C PRO A 46 -5.20 4.71 16.60
N TRP A 47 -4.46 3.69 16.22
CA TRP A 47 -3.02 3.59 16.47
C TRP A 47 -2.28 3.96 15.20
N LEU A 48 -1.15 4.64 15.35
CA LEU A 48 -0.17 4.82 14.30
C LEU A 48 0.97 3.83 14.55
N VAL A 49 1.06 2.79 13.73
CA VAL A 49 1.98 1.66 13.90
C VAL A 49 3.24 1.90 13.07
N LEU A 50 4.39 1.63 13.70
CA LEU A 50 5.71 1.73 13.10
C LEU A 50 6.16 0.35 12.56
N PRO A 51 7.17 0.29 11.67
CA PRO A 51 7.67 -0.96 11.10
C PRO A 51 8.16 -1.97 12.14
N ASP A 52 8.77 -1.51 13.23
CA ASP A 52 9.20 -2.34 14.37
C ASP A 52 8.02 -2.86 15.22
N CYS A 53 6.78 -2.69 14.75
CA CYS A 53 5.54 -3.04 15.40
C CYS A 53 5.32 -2.33 16.76
N SER A 54 6.06 -1.26 17.04
CA SER A 54 5.70 -0.29 18.09
C SER A 54 4.58 0.63 17.57
N PHE A 55 3.90 1.36 18.45
CA PHE A 55 2.82 2.23 18.00
C PHE A 55 2.55 3.42 18.93
N CYS A 56 1.95 4.46 18.34
CA CYS A 56 1.46 5.64 19.02
C CYS A 56 -0.06 5.68 19.02
N THR A 57 -0.71 6.12 20.09
CA THR A 57 -2.17 6.35 20.11
C THR A 57 -2.52 7.83 19.96
N THR A 58 -3.58 8.17 19.22
CA THR A 58 -4.11 9.55 19.17
C THR A 58 -4.79 9.88 20.50
N GLY A 59 -4.38 10.95 21.16
CA GLY A 59 -4.96 11.42 22.41
C GLY A 59 -4.29 12.71 22.86
N ARG A 60 -4.90 13.44 23.79
CA ARG A 60 -4.45 14.79 24.23
C ARG A 60 -2.93 14.92 24.45
N ASP A 61 -2.29 13.89 24.99
CA ASP A 61 -0.84 13.89 25.25
C ASP A 61 -0.03 12.94 24.35
N GLY A 62 -0.70 12.14 23.49
CA GLY A 62 -0.09 11.02 22.77
C GLY A 62 0.52 9.98 23.72
N ALA A 63 0.58 8.72 23.29
CA ALA A 63 1.32 7.72 24.07
C ALA A 63 2.05 6.78 23.13
N PHE A 64 3.32 6.54 23.42
CA PHE A 64 4.15 5.57 22.72
C PHE A 64 4.13 4.26 23.49
N PHE A 65 3.89 3.17 22.77
CA PHE A 65 3.94 1.81 23.29
C PHE A 65 5.03 1.03 22.55
N PRO A 66 5.80 0.21 23.27
CA PRO A 66 6.78 -0.67 22.64
C PRO A 66 6.07 -1.71 21.75
N ARG A 67 6.89 -2.51 21.06
CA ARG A 67 6.47 -3.59 20.17
C ARG A 67 5.26 -4.38 20.70
N ILE A 68 4.28 -4.60 19.83
CA ILE A 68 3.09 -5.41 20.13
C ILE A 68 3.53 -6.79 20.66
N PRO A 69 3.06 -7.22 21.85
CA PRO A 69 3.45 -8.49 22.45
C PRO A 69 3.00 -9.70 21.63
N GLY A 70 3.85 -10.73 21.58
CA GLY A 70 3.54 -12.02 20.96
C GLY A 70 3.86 -12.11 19.47
N LEU A 71 4.40 -11.04 18.87
CA LEU A 71 4.92 -11.07 17.50
C LEU A 71 6.31 -11.72 17.44
N PRO A 72 6.67 -12.41 16.34
CA PRO A 72 8.04 -12.90 16.11
C PRO A 72 9.06 -11.77 16.18
N ASP A 73 10.29 -12.02 16.63
CA ASP A 73 11.30 -10.96 16.82
C ASP A 73 11.70 -10.28 15.50
N ASN A 74 11.69 -11.04 14.40
CA ASN A 74 12.04 -10.58 13.07
C ASN A 74 10.84 -10.07 12.25
N ALA A 75 9.69 -9.85 12.89
CA ALA A 75 8.50 -9.35 12.19
C ALA A 75 8.56 -7.83 11.96
N THR A 76 8.16 -7.41 10.77
CA THR A 76 8.05 -6.01 10.37
C THR A 76 6.62 -5.73 9.95
N CYS A 77 6.03 -4.65 10.46
CA CYS A 77 4.68 -4.23 10.11
C CYS A 77 4.65 -3.69 8.67
N LEU A 78 3.82 -4.30 7.82
CA LEU A 78 3.64 -3.92 6.42
C LEU A 78 2.53 -2.88 6.21
N ALA A 79 1.34 -3.16 6.72
CA ALA A 79 0.17 -2.33 6.55
C ALA A 79 -0.92 -2.75 7.53
N ALA A 80 -1.85 -1.86 7.84
CA ALA A 80 -3.15 -2.29 8.34
C ALA A 80 -3.98 -2.84 7.17
N ALA A 81 -4.32 -4.12 7.23
CA ALA A 81 -5.01 -4.83 6.17
C ALA A 81 -6.55 -4.66 6.25
N GLY A 82 -7.06 -4.37 7.44
CA GLY A 82 -8.49 -4.24 7.70
C GLY A 82 -8.75 -3.75 9.12
N ALA A 83 -10.02 -3.72 9.52
CA ALA A 83 -10.40 -3.35 10.89
C ALA A 83 -9.75 -4.33 11.89
N GLY A 84 -8.76 -3.84 12.64
CA GLY A 84 -8.03 -4.61 13.64
C GLY A 84 -6.95 -5.56 13.12
N TRP A 85 -6.66 -5.60 11.82
CA TRP A 85 -5.67 -6.55 11.25
C TRP A 85 -4.43 -5.83 10.72
N LEU A 86 -3.26 -6.35 11.07
CA LEU A 86 -1.95 -5.94 10.58
C LEU A 86 -1.40 -7.03 9.66
N ALA A 87 -0.90 -6.66 8.48
CA ALA A 87 -0.05 -7.52 7.68
C ALA A 87 1.40 -7.38 8.16
N LEU A 88 2.06 -8.50 8.37
CA LEU A 88 3.44 -8.60 8.84
C LEU A 88 4.27 -9.39 7.83
N ASP A 89 5.54 -9.02 7.73
CA ASP A 89 6.58 -9.80 7.07
C ASP A 89 7.62 -10.24 8.09
N CYS A 90 7.98 -11.52 8.09
CA CYS A 90 9.08 -12.04 8.89
C CYS A 90 10.22 -12.45 7.96
N THR A 91 11.35 -11.75 8.09
CA THR A 91 12.52 -11.91 7.23
C THR A 91 13.82 -11.69 8.02
N ASP A 92 14.95 -12.10 7.46
CA ASP A 92 16.28 -11.73 7.95
C ASP A 92 16.84 -10.47 7.25
N ASP A 93 16.10 -9.92 6.28
CA ASP A 93 16.47 -8.69 5.58
C ASP A 93 16.49 -7.48 6.52
N VAL A 94 17.69 -6.93 6.73
CA VAL A 94 17.96 -5.78 7.60
C VAL A 94 17.64 -4.45 6.89
N PHE A 95 17.46 -4.44 5.56
CA PHE A 95 17.11 -3.24 4.79
C PHE A 95 15.62 -2.94 4.83
N ARG A 96 14.79 -3.94 5.13
CA ARG A 96 13.34 -3.79 5.02
C ARG A 96 12.81 -2.82 6.08
N ARG A 97 12.34 -1.66 5.60
CA ARG A 97 11.69 -0.60 6.39
C ARG A 97 12.54 -0.04 7.53
N THR A 98 13.86 -0.17 7.39
CA THR A 98 14.82 0.57 8.20
C THR A 98 14.80 2.03 7.72
N PRO A 99 14.67 3.02 8.60
CA PRO A 99 14.67 4.43 8.20
C PRO A 99 15.93 4.74 7.37
N THR A 100 15.77 5.45 6.26
CA THR A 100 16.91 5.87 5.42
C THR A 100 17.99 6.58 6.25
N MET A 101 17.59 7.35 7.27
CA MET A 101 18.50 8.04 8.19
C MET A 101 19.21 7.10 9.18
N ASP A 102 18.63 5.96 9.54
CA ASP A 102 19.31 4.97 10.39
C ASP A 102 20.44 4.25 9.62
N ASN A 103 20.37 4.24 8.28
CA ASN A 103 21.43 3.76 7.40
C ASN A 103 22.45 4.85 7.03
N PHE A 104 22.24 6.11 7.44
CA PHE A 104 23.15 7.22 7.12
C PHE A 104 24.23 7.37 8.19
N CYS A 105 25.50 7.18 7.82
CA CYS A 105 26.60 7.49 8.71
C CYS A 105 26.96 8.97 8.58
N TYR A 106 26.56 9.75 9.59
CA TYR A 106 26.88 11.18 9.66
C TYR A 106 28.38 11.47 9.72
N GLU A 107 29.19 10.56 10.26
CA GLU A 107 30.66 10.70 10.32
C GLU A 107 31.32 10.49 8.94
N ALA A 108 30.78 9.57 8.13
CA ALA A 108 31.28 9.28 6.79
C ALA A 108 30.60 10.12 5.69
N GLY A 109 29.49 10.80 6.01
CA GLY A 109 28.70 11.56 5.04
C GLY A 109 28.06 10.70 3.96
N MET A 110 27.84 9.40 4.22
CA MET A 110 27.37 8.42 3.24
C MET A 110 26.39 7.44 3.90
N PHE A 111 25.47 6.90 3.10
CA PHE A 111 24.71 5.71 3.47
C PHE A 111 25.64 4.50 3.58
N VAL A 112 25.62 3.81 4.72
CA VAL A 112 26.54 2.71 5.04
C VAL A 112 26.24 1.48 4.19
N VAL A 113 24.97 1.22 3.88
CA VAL A 113 24.56 0.14 2.99
C VAL A 113 23.23 0.51 2.29
N ASN A 114 23.11 0.18 1.01
CA ASN A 114 21.89 0.36 0.20
C ASN A 114 21.26 -1.00 -0.10
N ALA A 115 19.93 -1.04 -0.17
CA ALA A 115 19.19 -2.20 -0.66
C ALA A 115 19.64 -2.57 -2.08
N ARG A 116 19.91 -3.84 -2.29
CA ARG A 116 20.48 -4.41 -3.51
C ARG A 116 19.45 -5.22 -4.30
N PRO A 117 19.32 -4.98 -5.62
CA PRO A 117 18.40 -5.74 -6.45
C PRO A 117 18.86 -7.19 -6.70
N ASP A 118 20.17 -7.47 -6.52
CA ASP A 118 20.79 -8.77 -6.75
C ASP A 118 20.77 -9.69 -5.52
N ILE A 119 20.45 -9.16 -4.33
CA ILE A 119 20.36 -9.97 -3.10
C ILE A 119 18.92 -10.24 -2.76
N LYS A 120 18.60 -11.52 -2.61
CA LYS A 120 17.28 -12.01 -2.24
C LYS A 120 17.27 -12.55 -0.82
N HIS A 121 16.16 -12.30 -0.13
CA HIS A 121 15.91 -12.78 1.23
C HIS A 121 14.68 -13.66 1.27
N ARG A 122 14.61 -14.51 2.29
CA ARG A 122 13.40 -15.30 2.56
C ARG A 122 12.42 -14.46 3.37
N HIS A 123 11.17 -14.49 2.94
CA HIS A 123 10.06 -13.76 3.54
C HIS A 123 8.93 -14.72 3.87
N THR A 124 8.28 -14.46 4.99
CA THR A 124 7.06 -15.17 5.40
C THR A 124 6.04 -14.17 5.88
N TYR A 125 4.83 -14.24 5.35
CA TYR A 125 3.80 -13.23 5.51
C TYR A 125 2.68 -13.75 6.40
N MET A 126 2.13 -12.88 7.23
CA MET A 126 1.02 -13.23 8.11
C MET A 126 0.14 -12.03 8.43
N LEU A 127 -1.13 -12.30 8.72
CA LEU A 127 -2.05 -11.34 9.30
C LEU A 127 -2.09 -11.53 10.82
N HIS A 128 -1.97 -10.44 11.58
CA HIS A 128 -2.07 -10.45 13.04
C HIS A 128 -3.10 -9.44 13.53
N ASN A 129 -3.96 -9.86 14.46
CA ASN A 129 -4.92 -8.98 15.10
C ASN A 129 -4.55 -8.79 16.59
N PRO A 130 -4.04 -7.62 17.00
CA PRO A 130 -3.63 -7.37 18.39
C PRO A 130 -4.81 -7.29 19.38
N PHE A 131 -6.04 -7.13 18.89
CA PHE A 131 -7.25 -7.05 19.72
C PHE A 131 -7.85 -8.41 20.04
N SER A 132 -7.68 -9.40 19.15
CA SER A 132 -8.10 -10.80 19.36
C SER A 132 -6.95 -11.76 19.65
N ASN A 133 -5.69 -11.33 19.41
CA ASN A 133 -4.48 -12.13 19.46
C ASN A 133 -4.48 -13.31 18.47
N ILE A 134 -5.18 -13.17 17.34
CA ILE A 134 -5.22 -14.18 16.29
C ILE A 134 -4.17 -13.85 15.24
N THR A 135 -3.45 -14.87 14.80
CA THR A 135 -2.48 -14.79 13.70
C THR A 135 -2.86 -15.79 12.63
N VAL A 136 -2.84 -15.38 11.36
CA VAL A 136 -3.15 -16.21 10.20
C VAL A 136 -2.00 -16.13 9.21
N PRO A 137 -1.29 -17.24 8.92
CA PRO A 137 -0.23 -17.24 7.91
C PRO A 137 -0.81 -17.05 6.50
N LEU A 138 -0.01 -16.50 5.59
CA LEU A 138 -0.35 -16.30 4.19
C LEU A 138 0.62 -17.11 3.30
N PRO A 139 0.58 -18.45 3.34
CA PRO A 139 1.52 -19.28 2.57
C PRO A 139 1.42 -19.02 1.06
N GLU A 140 0.25 -18.66 0.55
CA GLU A 140 0.09 -18.32 -0.85
C GLU A 140 0.86 -17.05 -1.25
N LEU A 141 1.11 -16.15 -0.30
CA LEU A 141 1.94 -14.98 -0.51
C LEU A 141 3.43 -15.35 -0.40
N ASP A 142 3.77 -16.28 0.50
CA ASP A 142 5.11 -16.85 0.62
C ASP A 142 5.52 -17.56 -0.69
N ASP A 143 4.58 -18.25 -1.35
CA ASP A 143 4.85 -18.95 -2.61
C ASP A 143 5.16 -17.99 -3.77
N ILE A 144 4.55 -16.80 -3.78
CA ILE A 144 4.72 -15.83 -4.88
C ILE A 144 5.88 -14.85 -4.61
N ILE A 145 5.98 -14.33 -3.38
CA ILE A 145 6.92 -13.27 -3.01
C ILE A 145 7.71 -13.59 -1.72
N GLY A 146 7.83 -14.87 -1.37
CA GLY A 146 8.62 -15.35 -0.23
C GLY A 146 10.12 -15.42 -0.48
N HIS A 147 10.58 -15.17 -1.71
CA HIS A 147 12.00 -15.02 -2.04
C HIS A 147 12.21 -13.89 -3.04
N VAL A 148 12.40 -12.68 -2.52
CA VAL A 148 12.45 -11.44 -3.31
C VAL A 148 13.66 -10.58 -2.93
N ALA A 149 14.02 -9.65 -3.81
CA ALA A 149 15.17 -8.78 -3.63
C ALA A 149 14.99 -7.79 -2.47
N GLU A 150 16.10 -7.27 -1.91
CA GLU A 150 16.08 -6.21 -0.87
C GLU A 150 15.34 -4.94 -1.35
N THR A 151 15.21 -4.73 -2.66
CA THR A 151 14.49 -3.59 -3.28
C THR A 151 12.99 -3.84 -3.49
N PHE A 152 12.51 -5.07 -3.27
CA PHE A 152 11.11 -5.42 -3.45
C PHE A 152 10.26 -4.93 -2.28
N GLU A 153 9.15 -4.24 -2.59
CA GLU A 153 8.28 -3.66 -1.57
C GLU A 153 6.84 -4.12 -1.72
N VAL A 154 6.25 -4.54 -0.60
CA VAL A 154 4.80 -4.59 -0.43
C VAL A 154 4.34 -3.22 0.03
N ARG A 155 3.47 -2.59 -0.77
CA ARG A 155 3.02 -1.20 -0.59
C ARG A 155 1.73 -1.11 0.21
N LYS A 156 0.75 -1.94 -0.13
CA LYS A 156 -0.57 -1.96 0.52
C LYS A 156 -1.07 -3.38 0.63
N VAL A 157 -1.76 -3.67 1.72
CA VAL A 157 -2.47 -4.94 1.93
C VAL A 157 -3.90 -4.59 2.32
N LEU A 158 -4.89 -5.25 1.74
CA LEU A 158 -6.31 -5.03 1.99
C LEU A 158 -7.03 -6.36 2.15
N MET A 159 -7.86 -6.47 3.18
CA MET A 159 -8.83 -7.56 3.34
C MET A 159 -10.18 -7.13 2.81
N ARG A 160 -10.83 -7.97 2.00
CA ARG A 160 -12.21 -7.73 1.56
C ARG A 160 -13.17 -7.72 2.75
N SER A 161 -13.05 -8.70 3.65
CA SER A 161 -13.79 -8.76 4.91
C SER A 161 -12.85 -8.76 6.11
N SER A 162 -12.96 -7.75 6.97
CA SER A 162 -12.19 -7.69 8.22
C SER A 162 -12.70 -8.65 9.31
N THR A 163 -13.90 -9.23 9.14
CA THR A 163 -14.49 -10.16 10.13
C THR A 163 -14.16 -11.62 9.83
N ASN A 164 -13.76 -11.94 8.60
CA ASN A 164 -13.36 -13.26 8.19
C ASN A 164 -11.90 -13.26 7.72
N PRO A 165 -10.94 -13.73 8.54
CA PRO A 165 -9.53 -13.72 8.17
C PRO A 165 -9.14 -14.75 7.10
N ALA A 166 -10.05 -15.67 6.74
CA ALA A 166 -9.88 -16.57 5.61
C ALA A 166 -10.51 -16.02 4.31
N ASP A 167 -11.00 -14.77 4.34
CA ASP A 167 -11.50 -14.11 3.13
C ASP A 167 -10.34 -13.60 2.25
N LEU A 168 -10.69 -13.03 1.10
CA LEU A 168 -9.77 -12.50 0.11
C LEU A 168 -8.91 -11.35 0.66
N VAL A 169 -7.61 -11.43 0.34
CA VAL A 169 -6.61 -10.40 0.59
C VAL A 169 -6.06 -9.92 -0.74
N ALA A 170 -6.01 -8.61 -0.93
CA ALA A 170 -5.34 -7.96 -2.06
C ALA A 170 -4.06 -7.28 -1.58
N VAL A 171 -2.96 -7.49 -2.31
CA VAL A 171 -1.64 -6.94 -2.01
C VAL A 171 -1.16 -6.16 -3.21
N THR A 172 -0.67 -4.94 -3.02
CA THR A 172 0.03 -4.20 -4.08
C THR A 172 1.53 -4.16 -3.81
N THR A 173 2.31 -4.27 -4.88
CA THR A 173 3.78 -4.34 -4.79
C THR A 173 4.46 -3.25 -5.63
N SER A 174 5.77 -3.11 -5.47
CA SER A 174 6.61 -2.25 -6.33
C SER A 174 6.94 -2.86 -7.68
N SER A 175 6.75 -4.17 -7.86
CA SER A 175 7.08 -4.85 -9.11
C SER A 175 6.01 -4.61 -10.16
N SER A 176 6.45 -4.41 -11.40
CA SER A 176 5.61 -4.40 -12.59
C SER A 176 4.92 -5.75 -12.81
N ASP A 177 5.71 -6.81 -12.78
CA ASP A 177 5.27 -8.15 -13.16
C ASP A 177 4.30 -8.75 -12.12
N CYS A 178 4.30 -8.19 -10.92
CA CYS A 178 3.50 -8.64 -9.80
C CYS A 178 2.82 -7.47 -9.07
N ASN A 179 2.24 -6.54 -9.84
CA ASN A 179 1.72 -5.28 -9.29
C ASN A 179 0.58 -5.49 -8.27
N ILE A 180 -0.33 -6.44 -8.54
CA ILE A 180 -1.40 -6.82 -7.62
C ILE A 180 -1.44 -8.34 -7.45
N ILE A 181 -1.45 -8.80 -6.20
CA ILE A 181 -1.63 -10.21 -5.83
C ILE A 181 -2.94 -10.33 -5.07
N LEU A 182 -3.80 -11.24 -5.52
CA LEU A 182 -4.99 -11.68 -4.80
C LEU A 182 -4.68 -13.01 -4.14
N CYS A 183 -4.79 -13.13 -2.83
CA CYS A 183 -4.63 -14.40 -2.15
C CYS A 183 -5.79 -14.67 -1.20
N ARG A 184 -6.13 -15.95 -1.06
CA ARG A 184 -7.08 -16.40 -0.06
C ARG A 184 -6.41 -17.49 0.79
N PRO A 185 -6.30 -17.29 2.11
CA PRO A 185 -5.61 -18.24 2.97
C PRO A 185 -6.17 -19.65 2.87
N GLY A 186 -5.33 -20.62 2.51
CA GLY A 186 -5.65 -22.03 2.31
C GLY A 186 -6.37 -22.37 1.00
N LYS A 187 -6.49 -21.43 0.06
CA LYS A 187 -7.27 -21.58 -1.19
C LYS A 187 -6.50 -21.22 -2.46
N GLY A 188 -5.34 -20.60 -2.34
CA GLY A 188 -4.50 -20.20 -3.48
C GLY A 188 -4.47 -18.69 -3.73
N ALA A 189 -3.71 -18.30 -4.75
CA ALA A 189 -3.50 -16.91 -5.13
C ALA A 189 -3.48 -16.70 -6.63
N HIS A 190 -3.75 -15.47 -7.06
CA HIS A 190 -3.79 -15.07 -8.46
C HIS A 190 -3.10 -13.71 -8.61
N VAL A 191 -2.18 -13.61 -9.55
CA VAL A 191 -1.42 -12.39 -9.84
C VAL A 191 -2.08 -11.68 -11.01
N LEU A 192 -2.40 -10.40 -10.84
CA LEU A 192 -3.00 -9.60 -11.91
C LEU A 192 -1.92 -8.99 -12.80
N PRO A 193 -2.23 -8.79 -14.10
CA PRO A 193 -1.25 -8.29 -15.06
C PRO A 193 -0.85 -6.82 -14.79
N HIS A 194 0.12 -6.35 -15.58
CA HIS A 194 0.86 -5.11 -15.36
C HIS A 194 0.05 -3.82 -15.63
N PHE A 195 -0.92 -3.49 -14.77
CA PHE A 195 -1.74 -2.27 -14.90
C PHE A 195 -1.12 -1.00 -14.32
N ARG A 196 0.09 -1.08 -13.73
CA ARG A 196 0.78 0.04 -13.06
C ARG A 196 -0.14 0.78 -12.07
N VAL A 197 -0.94 0.02 -11.34
CA VAL A 197 -1.83 0.53 -10.30
C VAL A 197 -0.98 1.01 -9.12
N ILE A 198 -1.23 2.25 -8.71
CA ILE A 198 -0.51 2.91 -7.62
C ILE A 198 -1.26 2.79 -6.28
N ASP A 199 -2.58 2.63 -6.31
CA ASP A 199 -3.40 2.40 -5.11
C ASP A 199 -4.65 1.55 -5.44
N VAL A 200 -5.14 0.81 -4.46
CA VAL A 200 -6.28 -0.12 -4.59
C VAL A 200 -7.32 0.11 -3.49
N ALA A 201 -8.59 -0.20 -3.75
CA ALA A 201 -9.66 -0.24 -2.76
C ALA A 201 -10.76 -1.24 -3.15
N PHE A 202 -11.35 -1.90 -2.16
CA PHE A 202 -12.55 -2.71 -2.38
C PHE A 202 -13.81 -1.84 -2.36
N LEU A 203 -14.75 -2.16 -3.25
CA LEU A 203 -16.13 -1.66 -3.21
C LEU A 203 -17.06 -2.84 -3.51
N GLY A 204 -17.61 -3.43 -2.45
CA GLY A 204 -18.31 -4.71 -2.55
C GLY A 204 -17.36 -5.84 -2.98
N ASP A 205 -17.74 -6.59 -4.01
CA ASP A 205 -16.96 -7.69 -4.59
C ASP A 205 -16.08 -7.27 -5.80
N ILE A 206 -15.84 -5.97 -5.96
CA ILE A 206 -14.99 -5.42 -7.01
C ILE A 206 -13.75 -4.81 -6.37
N LEU A 207 -12.57 -5.16 -6.89
CA LEU A 207 -11.32 -4.49 -6.56
C LEU A 207 -11.09 -3.36 -7.57
N TYR A 208 -11.07 -2.14 -7.07
CA TYR A 208 -10.74 -0.95 -7.85
C TYR A 208 -9.26 -0.63 -7.69
N GLY A 209 -8.59 -0.34 -8.81
CA GLY A 209 -7.23 0.15 -8.86
C GLY A 209 -7.16 1.49 -9.58
N ILE A 210 -6.34 2.41 -9.09
CA ILE A 210 -6.05 3.68 -9.78
C ILE A 210 -4.64 3.67 -10.36
N THR A 211 -4.48 4.14 -11.59
CA THR A 211 -3.17 4.31 -12.23
C THR A 211 -2.57 5.69 -11.92
N SER A 212 -1.29 5.90 -12.25
CA SER A 212 -0.68 7.25 -12.17
C SER A 212 -1.38 8.29 -13.05
N GLY A 213 -2.06 7.84 -14.12
CA GLY A 213 -2.90 8.68 -14.98
C GLY A 213 -4.29 8.96 -14.42
N GLU A 214 -4.60 8.51 -13.21
CA GLU A 214 -5.92 8.63 -12.56
C GLU A 214 -7.06 7.92 -13.29
N GLU A 215 -6.70 6.90 -14.06
CA GLU A 215 -7.66 5.99 -14.64
C GLU A 215 -8.12 4.98 -13.59
N LEU A 216 -9.41 4.61 -13.62
CA LEU A 216 -10.01 3.71 -12.65
C LEU A 216 -10.28 2.36 -13.30
N VAL A 217 -9.56 1.34 -12.84
CA VAL A 217 -9.65 -0.05 -13.32
C VAL A 217 -10.48 -0.85 -12.32
N ALA A 218 -11.56 -1.46 -12.80
CA ALA A 218 -12.42 -2.34 -12.03
C ALA A 218 -12.08 -3.80 -12.34
N SER A 219 -11.72 -4.55 -11.31
CA SER A 219 -11.43 -5.98 -11.39
C SER A 219 -12.57 -6.76 -10.75
N HIS A 220 -13.36 -7.46 -11.56
CA HIS A 220 -14.47 -8.28 -11.07
C HIS A 220 -13.96 -9.61 -10.54
N LEU A 221 -14.15 -9.81 -9.24
CA LEU A 221 -13.59 -10.95 -8.53
C LEU A 221 -14.53 -12.15 -8.66
N GLY A 222 -13.93 -13.31 -8.87
CA GLY A 222 -14.60 -14.60 -8.88
C GLY A 222 -13.75 -15.64 -8.15
N GLU A 223 -14.25 -16.85 -8.15
CA GLU A 223 -13.60 -18.00 -7.53
C GLU A 223 -13.61 -19.13 -8.54
N ASP A 224 -12.54 -19.89 -8.58
CA ASP A 224 -12.52 -21.16 -9.30
C ASP A 224 -13.45 -22.15 -8.57
N ASP A 225 -14.34 -22.79 -9.33
CA ASP A 225 -15.35 -23.69 -8.79
C ASP A 225 -14.75 -24.96 -8.15
N ASP A 226 -13.54 -25.36 -8.55
CA ASP A 226 -12.93 -26.62 -8.12
C ASP A 226 -12.07 -26.47 -6.85
N ASP A 227 -11.20 -25.48 -6.79
CA ASP A 227 -10.25 -25.29 -5.66
C ASP A 227 -10.59 -24.09 -4.75
N GLY A 228 -11.46 -23.18 -5.20
CA GLY A 228 -11.82 -21.94 -4.51
C GLY A 228 -10.74 -20.85 -4.59
N ARG A 229 -9.80 -21.00 -5.53
CA ARG A 229 -8.74 -20.02 -5.82
C ARG A 229 -9.37 -18.72 -6.29
N PRO A 230 -8.88 -17.56 -5.80
CA PRO A 230 -9.38 -16.28 -6.31
C PRO A 230 -9.04 -16.15 -7.79
N GLN A 231 -9.98 -15.66 -8.58
CA GLN A 231 -9.83 -15.39 -10.01
C GLN A 231 -10.37 -13.99 -10.31
N VAL A 232 -9.91 -13.39 -11.40
CA VAL A 232 -10.59 -12.22 -11.97
C VAL A 232 -11.34 -12.65 -13.21
N THR A 233 -12.65 -12.44 -13.20
CA THR A 233 -13.53 -12.89 -14.29
C THR A 233 -13.58 -11.87 -15.42
N ARG A 234 -13.40 -10.59 -15.08
CA ARG A 234 -13.52 -9.48 -16.03
C ARG A 234 -12.79 -8.24 -15.54
N PHE A 235 -12.16 -7.52 -16.46
CA PHE A 235 -11.69 -6.16 -16.23
C PHE A 235 -12.57 -5.14 -16.96
N ARG A 236 -12.70 -3.95 -16.37
CA ARG A 236 -13.34 -2.81 -16.99
C ARG A 236 -12.62 -1.52 -16.65
N LEU A 237 -12.39 -0.68 -17.65
CA LEU A 237 -11.94 0.68 -17.43
C LEU A 237 -13.15 1.57 -17.14
N ASP A 238 -13.44 1.80 -15.85
CA ASP A 238 -14.63 2.53 -15.42
C ASP A 238 -14.45 4.06 -15.56
N ILE A 239 -13.23 4.57 -15.41
CA ILE A 239 -12.90 5.99 -15.66
C ILE A 239 -11.66 6.04 -16.53
N ARG A 240 -11.78 6.66 -17.70
CA ARG A 240 -10.66 6.90 -18.62
C ARG A 240 -10.20 8.35 -18.51
N ASN A 241 -8.90 8.56 -18.48
CA ASN A 241 -8.31 9.89 -18.57
C ASN A 241 -7.64 10.06 -19.94
N PRO A 242 -8.23 10.82 -20.88
CA PRO A 242 -7.67 11.01 -22.22
C PRO A 242 -6.28 11.64 -22.25
N MET A 243 -5.87 12.29 -21.15
CA MET A 243 -4.54 12.90 -21.02
C MET A 243 -3.51 11.98 -20.36
N ALA A 244 -3.87 10.76 -19.96
CA ALA A 244 -2.92 9.78 -19.43
C ALA A 244 -1.79 9.48 -20.43
N ASP A 245 -2.13 9.45 -21.73
CA ASP A 245 -1.19 9.22 -22.84
C ASP A 245 -0.20 10.36 -23.07
N TYR A 246 -0.55 11.59 -22.67
CA TYR A 246 0.32 12.75 -22.83
C TYR A 246 1.55 12.66 -21.92
N TYR A 247 1.39 12.05 -20.74
CA TYR A 247 2.49 11.71 -19.86
C TYR A 247 3.09 10.37 -20.30
N LYS A 248 3.84 10.32 -21.42
CA LYS A 248 4.44 9.11 -22.01
C LYS A 248 5.21 8.19 -21.03
N LYS A 249 5.58 8.69 -19.84
CA LYS A 249 6.20 7.90 -18.75
C LYS A 249 5.20 7.02 -17.97
N HIS A 250 3.89 7.22 -18.17
CA HIS A 250 2.79 6.74 -17.34
C HIS A 250 1.61 6.15 -18.13
N SER A 251 1.71 6.07 -19.46
CA SER A 251 0.65 5.56 -20.34
C SER A 251 0.72 4.03 -20.43
N TRP A 252 -0.42 3.38 -20.17
CA TRP A 252 -0.68 2.00 -20.57
C TRP A 252 -1.68 2.04 -21.72
N ILE A 253 -1.38 1.34 -22.81
CA ILE A 253 -2.28 1.30 -23.96
C ILE A 253 -3.36 0.24 -23.69
N TRP A 254 -4.56 0.71 -23.34
CA TRP A 254 -5.73 -0.14 -23.23
C TRP A 254 -6.14 -0.65 -24.63
N PRO A 255 -6.46 -1.95 -24.80
CA PRO A 255 -7.08 -2.46 -26.01
C PRO A 255 -8.35 -1.68 -26.36
N ALA A 256 -8.72 -1.64 -27.63
CA ALA A 256 -9.84 -0.84 -28.12
C ALA A 256 -11.24 -1.28 -27.62
N ASP A 257 -11.34 -2.41 -26.92
CA ASP A 257 -12.57 -2.88 -26.28
C ASP A 257 -12.50 -2.59 -24.76
N ASP A 258 -13.48 -1.85 -24.25
CA ASP A 258 -13.61 -1.46 -22.84
C ASP A 258 -13.81 -2.67 -21.89
N THR A 259 -13.90 -3.89 -22.46
CA THR A 259 -13.95 -5.16 -21.75
C THR A 259 -12.84 -6.10 -22.22
N ILE A 260 -11.91 -6.43 -21.34
CA ILE A 260 -10.88 -7.45 -21.60
C ILE A 260 -11.30 -8.74 -20.91
N SER A 261 -11.49 -9.82 -21.69
CA SER A 261 -11.52 -11.18 -21.16
C SER A 261 -10.08 -11.60 -20.83
N ILE A 262 -9.85 -12.18 -19.66
CA ILE A 262 -8.50 -12.60 -19.23
C ILE A 262 -7.85 -13.58 -20.21
N SER A 263 -8.65 -14.38 -20.93
CA SER A 263 -8.21 -15.30 -21.98
C SER A 263 -7.41 -14.60 -23.08
N ASP A 264 -7.82 -13.39 -23.45
CA ASP A 264 -7.26 -12.68 -24.60
C ASP A 264 -5.89 -12.05 -24.28
N TYR A 265 -5.50 -12.06 -23.01
CA TYR A 265 -4.20 -11.58 -22.53
C TYR A 265 -3.14 -12.68 -22.57
N TYR A 266 -3.46 -13.90 -22.11
CA TYR A 266 -2.51 -15.03 -22.10
C TYR A 266 -2.16 -15.56 -23.51
N ASP A 267 -2.96 -15.25 -24.53
CA ASP A 267 -2.73 -15.69 -25.91
C ASP A 267 -1.71 -14.82 -26.69
N LYS A 268 -1.24 -13.68 -26.14
CA LYS A 268 -0.39 -12.73 -26.87
C LYS A 268 1.11 -12.86 -26.67
N ASP A 269 1.59 -13.63 -25.69
CA ASP A 269 3.04 -13.81 -25.43
C ASP A 269 3.74 -14.78 -26.41
N GLY A 270 3.05 -15.22 -27.47
CA GLY A 270 3.55 -16.23 -28.41
C GLY A 270 4.06 -15.72 -29.75
N ASN A 271 3.93 -14.43 -30.08
CA ASN A 271 4.35 -13.90 -31.38
C ASN A 271 4.68 -12.40 -31.29
N GLU A 272 5.90 -12.07 -30.83
CA GLU A 272 6.49 -10.77 -31.14
C GLU A 272 7.12 -10.87 -32.54
N GLU A 273 6.44 -10.35 -33.56
CA GLU A 273 7.10 -10.03 -34.82
C GLU A 273 7.98 -8.78 -34.63
N PRO A 274 9.21 -8.76 -35.15
CA PRO A 274 10.11 -7.63 -35.00
C PRO A 274 9.54 -6.40 -35.70
N ILE A 275 9.48 -5.28 -34.96
CA ILE A 275 9.12 -3.97 -35.51
C ILE A 275 10.23 -3.54 -36.46
N ASP A 276 9.87 -3.42 -37.73
CA ASP A 276 10.70 -2.91 -38.82
C ASP A 276 10.74 -1.37 -38.72
N ASP A 277 11.88 -0.82 -38.32
CA ASP A 277 12.12 0.62 -38.29
C ASP A 277 12.42 1.13 -39.73
N GLU A 278 11.38 1.31 -40.54
CA GLU A 278 11.47 2.06 -41.80
C GLU A 278 11.35 3.57 -41.53
N ASP A 279 12.48 4.25 -41.35
CA ASP A 279 12.59 5.70 -41.55
C ASP A 279 13.41 5.99 -42.83
N GLU A 280 12.73 6.06 -43.98
CA GLU A 280 13.25 6.72 -45.18
C GLU A 280 13.19 8.26 -45.03
N ALA A 281 14.34 8.92 -45.16
CA ALA A 281 14.42 10.24 -45.80
C ALA A 281 15.83 10.46 -46.42
N PRO A 282 15.93 11.26 -47.50
CA PRO A 282 16.78 10.89 -48.65
C PRO A 282 18.19 11.49 -48.66
N ASN A 283 19.08 10.71 -49.29
CA ASN A 283 20.33 11.02 -50.00
C ASN A 283 20.88 12.46 -49.97
N GLN A 284 22.17 12.56 -49.61
CA GLN A 284 23.22 13.08 -50.52
C GLN A 284 24.62 12.69 -49.99
N ASP A 285 25.33 11.93 -50.84
CA ASP A 285 26.75 12.01 -51.26
C ASP A 285 27.83 12.05 -50.16
N GLU A 286 28.96 11.34 -50.18
CA GLU A 286 29.72 10.63 -51.21
C GLU A 286 30.85 9.84 -50.50
N ASP A 287 31.34 8.79 -51.16
CA ASP A 287 32.70 8.19 -51.10
C ASP A 287 33.17 7.31 -49.93
N GLY A 288 33.55 6.08 -50.30
CA GLY A 288 34.89 5.57 -49.99
C GLY A 288 35.02 4.23 -49.26
N ASP A 289 35.12 3.16 -50.06
CA ASP A 289 36.05 2.02 -49.93
C ASP A 289 35.86 0.89 -48.88
N GLU A 290 35.70 -0.33 -49.43
CA GLU A 290 36.52 -1.58 -49.24
C GLU A 290 36.79 -2.07 -47.78
N GLU A 291 36.69 -3.33 -47.32
CA GLU A 291 36.78 -4.72 -47.82
C GLU A 291 36.11 -5.65 -46.76
N GLU A 292 35.32 -6.67 -47.12
CA GLU A 292 35.62 -8.12 -47.17
C GLU A 292 36.22 -8.86 -45.93
N ASN A 293 35.61 -10.05 -45.69
CA ASN A 293 36.10 -11.30 -45.07
C ASN A 293 35.73 -11.57 -43.60
N GLN A 294 34.82 -12.54 -43.33
CA GLN A 294 35.04 -14.00 -43.16
C GLN A 294 35.84 -14.28 -41.85
N GLU A 295 35.48 -15.21 -40.95
CA GLU A 295 35.19 -16.63 -41.11
C GLU A 295 34.40 -17.17 -39.88
N GLU A 296 33.64 -18.24 -40.12
CA GLU A 296 33.09 -19.17 -39.13
C GLU A 296 34.21 -20.01 -38.49
N GLU A 297 33.98 -20.56 -37.30
CA GLU A 297 34.20 -22.00 -37.05
C GLU A 297 33.62 -22.44 -35.69
N ASP A 298 32.76 -23.46 -35.79
CA ASP A 298 32.22 -24.29 -34.72
C ASP A 298 33.34 -25.10 -34.04
N ASP A 299 33.19 -25.43 -32.74
CA ASP A 299 33.76 -26.67 -32.23
C ASP A 299 33.01 -27.24 -31.01
N ASP A 300 32.91 -28.57 -31.05
CA ASP A 300 31.94 -29.46 -30.41
C ASP A 300 32.05 -29.68 -28.88
N LEU A 301 30.86 -29.82 -28.27
CA LEU A 301 30.40 -30.79 -27.26
C LEU A 301 31.40 -31.41 -26.24
N ALA A 302 31.16 -31.13 -24.96
CA ALA A 302 31.38 -32.10 -23.88
C ALA A 302 30.21 -32.09 -22.88
N ALA A 303 29.39 -33.13 -22.96
CA ALA A 303 28.28 -33.41 -22.07
C ALA A 303 28.77 -33.71 -20.63
N ALA A 304 28.22 -32.99 -19.65
CA ALA A 304 28.21 -33.42 -18.26
C ALA A 304 26.98 -32.87 -17.53
N ASN A 305 26.10 -33.80 -17.16
CA ASN A 305 25.10 -33.76 -16.09
C ASN A 305 24.08 -32.61 -16.09
N LEU A 306 22.92 -32.92 -16.66
CA LEU A 306 21.64 -32.29 -16.34
C LEU A 306 21.27 -32.63 -14.88
N GLU A 307 21.64 -31.75 -13.95
CA GLU A 307 20.83 -31.56 -12.75
C GLU A 307 19.65 -30.69 -13.17
N GLU A 308 18.44 -31.11 -12.79
CA GLU A 308 17.17 -30.47 -13.11
C GLU A 308 17.23 -28.98 -12.70
N GLU A 309 17.32 -28.07 -13.67
CA GLU A 309 17.05 -26.65 -13.43
C GLU A 309 15.58 -26.54 -13.02
N GLU A 310 15.35 -26.30 -11.73
CA GLU A 310 14.11 -25.69 -11.28
C GLU A 310 13.92 -24.40 -12.08
N VAL A 311 12.89 -24.39 -12.93
CA VAL A 311 12.49 -23.19 -13.68
C VAL A 311 12.27 -22.07 -12.67
N ASP A 312 13.18 -21.09 -12.65
CA ASP A 312 13.09 -19.94 -11.76
C ASP A 312 11.85 -19.13 -12.15
N SER A 313 10.71 -19.44 -11.53
CA SER A 313 9.46 -18.68 -11.64
C SER A 313 9.55 -17.33 -10.90
N SER A 314 10.74 -16.92 -10.46
CA SER A 314 10.99 -15.66 -9.80
C SER A 314 10.80 -14.50 -10.79
N PHE A 315 9.82 -13.64 -10.48
CA PHE A 315 9.53 -12.33 -11.09
C PHE A 315 10.69 -11.29 -10.99
N ASN A 316 11.95 -11.73 -10.98
CA ASN A 316 13.14 -10.93 -10.64
C ASN A 316 14.31 -11.09 -11.64
N GLY A 317 14.09 -11.64 -12.84
CA GLY A 317 15.17 -11.94 -13.80
C GLY A 317 15.33 -10.95 -14.97
N HIS A 318 14.26 -10.28 -15.38
CA HIS A 318 14.33 -9.24 -16.40
C HIS A 318 14.27 -7.87 -15.74
N VAL A 319 14.91 -6.87 -16.36
CA VAL A 319 14.79 -5.45 -16.01
C VAL A 319 13.36 -4.98 -16.27
N SER A 320 12.39 -5.52 -15.52
CA SER A 320 11.00 -5.13 -15.60
C SER A 320 10.80 -3.89 -14.73
N GLY A 321 10.15 -2.87 -15.30
CA GLY A 321 10.13 -1.52 -14.74
C GLY A 321 9.37 -1.41 -13.42
N SER A 322 10.02 -0.94 -12.36
CA SER A 322 9.37 -0.64 -11.07
C SER A 322 8.13 0.26 -11.26
N VAL A 323 6.99 -0.13 -10.67
CA VAL A 323 5.79 0.71 -10.64
C VAL A 323 6.10 1.94 -9.80
N SER A 324 5.79 3.15 -10.26
CA SER A 324 6.03 4.35 -9.44
C SER A 324 5.24 4.26 -8.14
N ASP A 325 5.74 4.90 -7.09
CA ASP A 325 4.97 5.09 -5.86
C ASP A 325 3.74 5.99 -6.14
N ASN A 326 2.85 6.13 -5.16
CA ASN A 326 1.60 6.88 -5.37
C ASN A 326 1.79 8.41 -5.42
N ASP A 327 3.02 8.90 -5.23
CA ASP A 327 3.45 10.29 -5.34
C ASP A 327 4.12 10.60 -6.68
N VAL A 328 3.80 11.77 -7.23
CA VAL A 328 4.50 12.37 -8.37
C VAL A 328 5.25 13.61 -7.89
N LYS A 329 6.55 13.67 -8.18
CA LYS A 329 7.43 14.78 -7.82
C LYS A 329 7.53 15.77 -8.98
N GLU A 330 7.21 17.02 -8.70
CA GLU A 330 7.35 18.16 -9.61
C GLU A 330 8.34 19.16 -9.02
N TYR A 331 9.18 19.75 -9.88
CA TYR A 331 10.12 20.80 -9.49
C TYR A 331 9.53 22.16 -9.86
N ASP A 332 9.64 23.13 -8.96
CA ASP A 332 9.40 24.51 -9.32
C ASP A 332 10.49 24.98 -10.32
N GLU A 333 10.09 25.28 -11.55
CA GLU A 333 10.99 25.73 -12.62
C GLU A 333 11.13 27.26 -12.67
N GLU A 334 10.42 28.02 -11.83
CA GLU A 334 10.29 29.47 -12.00
C GLU A 334 11.59 30.26 -11.75
N VAL A 335 12.60 29.72 -11.03
CA VAL A 335 13.85 30.46 -10.74
C VAL A 335 15.11 29.56 -10.81
N PRO A 336 16.08 29.81 -11.73
CA PRO A 336 17.25 28.95 -11.93
C PRO A 336 18.29 28.92 -10.79
N TYR A 337 18.29 29.91 -9.90
CA TYR A 337 19.36 30.13 -8.91
C TYR A 337 18.88 30.05 -7.45
N GLU A 338 17.61 29.73 -7.22
CA GLU A 338 17.07 29.51 -5.89
C GLU A 338 16.89 28.01 -5.63
N PRO A 339 17.11 27.54 -4.39
CA PRO A 339 16.88 26.15 -4.06
C PRO A 339 15.38 25.88 -4.24
N LYS A 340 15.08 24.93 -5.12
CA LYS A 340 13.73 24.69 -5.64
C LYS A 340 12.86 24.03 -4.58
N ASP A 341 11.63 24.52 -4.46
CA ASP A 341 10.60 23.82 -3.71
C ASP A 341 10.21 22.54 -4.45
N GLU A 342 10.14 21.44 -3.73
CA GLU A 342 9.69 20.16 -4.27
C GLU A 342 8.21 19.98 -3.96
N VAL A 343 7.41 19.73 -4.99
CA VAL A 343 5.97 19.50 -4.83
C VAL A 343 5.68 18.03 -5.10
N PHE A 344 5.07 17.37 -4.13
CA PHE A 344 4.69 15.96 -4.22
C PHE A 344 3.17 15.85 -4.27
N THR A 345 2.62 15.28 -5.34
CA THR A 345 1.19 14.96 -5.43
C THR A 345 0.98 13.48 -5.20
N THR A 346 0.44 13.12 -4.04
CA THR A 346 0.09 11.75 -3.68
C THR A 346 -1.37 11.46 -3.99
N ARG A 347 -1.67 10.31 -4.58
CA ARG A 347 -3.02 9.90 -4.95
C ARG A 347 -3.47 8.70 -4.13
N PHE A 348 -4.71 8.77 -3.65
CA PHE A 348 -5.33 7.70 -2.88
C PHE A 348 -6.73 7.45 -3.39
N ILE A 349 -7.13 6.18 -3.45
CA ILE A 349 -8.54 5.82 -3.57
C ILE A 349 -9.06 5.31 -2.23
N VAL A 350 -10.24 5.79 -1.86
CA VAL A 350 -10.83 5.54 -0.54
C VAL A 350 -12.29 5.13 -0.73
N GLN A 351 -12.68 4.02 -0.14
CA GLN A 351 -14.10 3.69 0.03
C GLN A 351 -14.70 4.64 1.07
N SER A 352 -15.80 5.31 0.70
CA SER A 352 -16.58 6.17 1.60
C SER A 352 -17.13 5.38 2.78
N GLN A 353 -17.42 6.06 3.89
CA GLN A 353 -17.96 5.45 5.10
C GLN A 353 -19.29 4.71 4.87
N ASN A 354 -20.08 5.15 3.89
CA ASN A 354 -21.35 4.51 3.53
C ASN A 354 -21.17 3.17 2.80
N GLY A 355 -19.96 2.88 2.31
CA GLY A 355 -19.65 1.64 1.59
C GLY A 355 -20.03 1.62 0.11
N ASP A 356 -20.69 2.66 -0.40
CA ASP A 356 -21.29 2.70 -1.75
C ASP A 356 -20.56 3.64 -2.72
N GLU A 357 -19.65 4.47 -2.21
CA GLU A 357 -18.97 5.49 -3.00
C GLU A 357 -17.45 5.30 -2.94
N LEU A 358 -16.80 5.59 -4.08
CA LEU A 358 -15.35 5.62 -4.18
C LEU A 358 -14.88 7.06 -4.37
N LEU A 359 -13.91 7.46 -3.54
CA LEU A 359 -13.31 8.79 -3.54
C LEU A 359 -11.87 8.70 -4.07
N LEU A 360 -11.48 9.66 -4.91
CA LEU A 360 -10.09 9.96 -5.22
C LEU A 360 -9.66 11.16 -4.38
N VAL A 361 -8.60 11.00 -3.61
CA VAL A 361 -7.97 12.08 -2.85
C VAL A 361 -6.60 12.38 -3.42
N ARG A 362 -6.39 13.62 -3.86
CA ARG A 362 -5.06 14.14 -4.19
C ARG A 362 -4.55 14.96 -3.01
N HIS A 363 -3.43 14.56 -2.43
CA HIS A 363 -2.74 15.31 -1.39
C HIS A 363 -1.46 15.89 -1.99
N GLN A 364 -1.42 17.22 -2.11
CA GLN A 364 -0.22 17.95 -2.53
C GLN A 364 0.54 18.41 -1.30
N MET A 365 1.78 17.97 -1.19
CA MET A 365 2.75 18.43 -0.21
C MET A 365 3.77 19.33 -0.89
N GLN A 366 4.19 20.38 -0.20
CA GLN A 366 5.33 21.20 -0.61
C GLN A 366 6.44 21.01 0.41
N SER A 367 7.64 20.69 -0.08
CA SER A 367 8.84 20.50 0.72
C SER A 367 9.86 21.56 0.35
N PRO A 368 9.91 22.68 1.09
CA PRO A 368 10.93 23.69 0.90
C PRO A 368 12.30 23.18 1.39
N PRO A 369 13.41 23.72 0.85
CA PRO A 369 14.77 23.27 1.17
C PRO A 369 15.22 23.56 2.62
N TYR A 370 14.60 24.54 3.29
CA TYR A 370 15.05 25.03 4.60
C TYR A 370 13.95 25.07 5.68
N SER A 371 12.80 24.45 5.43
CA SER A 371 11.71 24.37 6.39
C SER A 371 11.04 23.02 6.35
N ASP A 372 10.27 22.72 7.40
CA ASP A 372 9.45 21.52 7.41
C ASP A 372 8.47 21.51 6.22
N PRO A 373 8.25 20.35 5.59
CA PRO A 373 7.24 20.22 4.55
C PRO A 373 5.86 20.59 5.11
N TYR A 374 4.95 21.08 4.25
CA TYR A 374 3.57 21.39 4.63
C TYR A 374 2.55 20.93 3.59
N THR A 375 1.32 20.66 4.01
CA THR A 375 0.22 20.40 3.06
C THR A 375 -0.03 21.65 2.24
N ARG A 376 0.12 21.59 0.91
CA ARG A 376 -0.18 22.70 0.00
C ARG A 376 -1.65 22.72 -0.39
N LYS A 377 -2.19 21.56 -0.75
CA LYS A 377 -3.56 21.42 -1.27
C LYS A 377 -4.07 20.00 -1.05
N VAL A 378 -5.36 19.87 -0.78
CA VAL A 378 -6.06 18.59 -0.89
C VAL A 378 -7.21 18.78 -1.85
N GLU A 379 -7.39 17.84 -2.77
CA GLU A 379 -8.54 17.77 -3.67
C GLU A 379 -9.24 16.42 -3.47
N ILE A 380 -10.57 16.43 -3.50
CA ILE A 380 -11.38 15.23 -3.33
C ILE A 380 -12.36 15.16 -4.50
N PHE A 381 -12.42 13.99 -5.11
CA PHE A 381 -13.33 13.68 -6.18
C PHE A 381 -14.09 12.40 -5.85
N LYS A 382 -15.30 12.27 -6.36
CA LYS A 382 -16.13 11.08 -6.30
C LYS A 382 -16.18 10.43 -7.68
N ALA A 383 -16.10 9.11 -7.72
CA ALA A 383 -16.32 8.35 -8.95
C ALA A 383 -17.78 8.47 -9.40
N ASP A 384 -17.99 8.94 -10.63
CA ASP A 384 -19.27 8.83 -11.34
C ASP A 384 -19.15 7.72 -12.39
N PHE A 385 -19.51 6.50 -11.98
CA PHE A 385 -19.44 5.30 -12.83
C PHE A 385 -20.35 5.38 -14.07
N MET A 386 -21.40 6.21 -14.03
CA MET A 386 -22.31 6.38 -15.16
C MET A 386 -21.72 7.32 -16.21
N ALA A 387 -21.06 8.38 -15.77
CA ALA A 387 -20.41 9.34 -16.66
C ALA A 387 -18.96 8.97 -16.99
N GLY A 388 -18.40 7.95 -16.33
CA GLY A 388 -17.02 7.49 -16.52
C GLY A 388 -15.98 8.56 -16.17
N LYS A 389 -16.23 9.35 -15.12
CA LYS A 389 -15.38 10.49 -14.73
C LYS A 389 -15.30 10.72 -13.23
N TRP A 390 -14.26 11.42 -12.81
CA TRP A 390 -14.14 11.98 -11.46
C TRP A 390 -14.91 13.29 -11.35
N VAL A 391 -15.75 13.41 -10.32
CA VAL A 391 -16.57 14.61 -10.05
C VAL A 391 -16.14 15.25 -8.75
N THR A 392 -15.93 16.57 -8.74
CA THR A 392 -15.53 17.30 -7.53
C THR A 392 -16.60 17.22 -6.44
N VAL A 393 -16.16 17.12 -5.18
CA VAL A 393 -17.07 17.16 -4.02
C VAL A 393 -16.86 18.43 -3.19
N ASN A 394 -17.91 18.89 -2.52
CA ASN A 394 -17.89 20.10 -1.67
C ASN A 394 -17.42 19.82 -0.23
N GLY A 395 -16.80 18.66 0.02
CA GLY A 395 -16.34 18.19 1.32
C GLY A 395 -16.76 16.74 1.58
N LEU A 396 -16.28 16.18 2.70
CA LEU A 396 -16.65 14.82 3.14
C LEU A 396 -18.08 14.75 3.67
N ALA A 397 -18.61 13.53 3.76
CA ALA A 397 -19.93 13.31 4.35
C ALA A 397 -19.95 13.69 5.84
N LYS A 398 -21.15 13.91 6.38
CA LYS A 398 -21.30 14.26 7.80
C LYS A 398 -20.95 13.08 8.69
N GLY A 399 -20.05 13.31 9.64
CA GLY A 399 -19.52 12.32 10.56
C GLY A 399 -18.33 11.54 10.00
N GLU A 400 -17.76 11.95 8.87
CA GLU A 400 -16.72 11.23 8.15
C GLU A 400 -15.36 11.93 8.29
N ALA A 401 -14.30 11.15 8.45
CA ALA A 401 -12.91 11.59 8.43
C ALA A 401 -12.08 10.61 7.60
N LEU A 402 -11.08 11.11 6.87
CA LEU A 402 -10.17 10.27 6.08
C LEU A 402 -8.80 10.16 6.75
N PHE A 403 -8.19 8.99 6.63
CA PHE A 403 -6.86 8.69 7.12
C PHE A 403 -6.02 8.12 5.98
N LEU A 404 -4.90 8.79 5.69
CA LEU A 404 -4.08 8.53 4.51
C LEU A 404 -2.62 8.31 4.92
N THR A 405 -2.07 7.19 4.45
CA THR A 405 -0.66 6.78 4.49
C THR A 405 -0.40 6.03 3.18
N ARG A 406 0.87 5.85 2.81
CA ARG A 406 1.24 5.02 1.65
C ARG A 406 0.58 3.63 1.66
N SER A 407 0.46 3.02 2.85
CA SER A 407 -0.04 1.66 3.04
C SER A 407 -1.51 1.55 3.46
N LEU A 408 -2.20 2.68 3.67
CA LEU A 408 -3.60 2.71 4.07
C LEU A 408 -4.27 3.99 3.62
N SER A 409 -5.41 3.83 2.96
CA SER A 409 -6.35 4.89 2.65
C SER A 409 -7.74 4.47 3.15
N LYS A 410 -8.25 5.12 4.19
CA LYS A 410 -9.46 4.67 4.89
C LYS A 410 -10.37 5.83 5.30
N SER A 411 -11.67 5.62 5.12
CA SER A 411 -12.71 6.43 5.74
C SER A 411 -13.09 5.87 7.11
N ALA A 412 -13.22 6.74 8.11
CA ALA A 412 -13.60 6.40 9.47
C ALA A 412 -14.62 7.38 10.04
N ARG A 413 -15.40 6.93 11.02
CA ARG A 413 -16.35 7.78 11.72
C ARG A 413 -15.61 8.76 12.62
N ALA A 414 -15.96 10.04 12.51
CA ALA A 414 -15.51 11.06 13.43
C ALA A 414 -16.06 10.79 14.84
N HIS A 415 -15.15 10.66 15.79
CA HIS A 415 -15.45 10.37 17.18
C HIS A 415 -14.30 10.81 18.09
N GLY A 416 -14.63 11.33 19.29
CA GLY A 416 -13.63 11.72 20.29
C GLY A 416 -12.74 12.85 19.78
N ASP A 417 -11.44 12.56 19.65
CA ASP A 417 -10.44 13.51 19.15
C ASP A 417 -10.37 13.56 17.60
N ILE A 418 -11.09 12.66 16.91
CA ILE A 418 -11.21 12.67 15.45
C ILE A 418 -12.34 13.62 15.06
N GLU A 419 -12.00 14.63 14.26
CA GLU A 419 -12.92 15.66 13.83
C GLU A 419 -13.61 15.31 12.51
N ASP A 420 -14.85 15.77 12.42
CA ASP A 420 -15.73 15.54 11.29
C ASP A 420 -15.39 16.47 10.11
N GLY A 421 -15.19 15.88 8.94
CA GLY A 421 -14.78 16.57 7.71
C GLY A 421 -13.26 16.71 7.54
N PHE A 422 -12.46 16.01 8.33
CA PHE A 422 -11.00 16.18 8.37
C PHE A 422 -10.28 15.06 7.61
N VAL A 423 -9.18 15.41 6.95
CA VAL A 423 -8.25 14.48 6.29
C VAL A 423 -6.93 14.46 7.05
N TYR A 424 -6.65 13.34 7.69
CA TYR A 424 -5.42 13.06 8.44
C TYR A 424 -4.42 12.37 7.53
N SER A 425 -3.45 13.11 7.02
CA SER A 425 -2.30 12.52 6.31
C SER A 425 -1.20 12.22 7.31
N ALA A 426 -0.58 11.06 7.20
CA ALA A 426 0.68 10.79 7.90
C ALA A 426 1.90 11.26 7.11
N ALA A 427 1.71 11.80 5.90
CA ALA A 427 2.80 12.36 5.09
C ALA A 427 3.33 13.66 5.73
N GLY A 428 4.64 13.81 5.73
CA GLY A 428 5.43 14.81 6.44
C GLY A 428 5.68 14.52 7.93
N GLU A 429 6.63 15.27 8.48
CA GLU A 429 6.79 15.49 9.92
C GLU A 429 5.66 16.35 10.55
N MET A 430 4.53 16.46 9.86
CA MET A 430 3.50 17.46 10.14
C MET A 430 2.54 17.01 11.23
N ASP A 431 2.20 17.96 12.09
CA ASP A 431 1.03 17.92 12.98
C ASP A 431 -0.15 18.71 12.36
N ASP A 432 -0.27 18.70 11.02
CA ASP A 432 -1.32 19.39 10.29
C ASP A 432 -2.46 18.44 9.88
N VAL A 433 -3.64 19.01 9.66
CA VAL A 433 -4.82 18.28 9.22
C VAL A 433 -5.63 19.16 8.28
N PHE A 434 -6.21 18.57 7.24
CA PHE A 434 -6.96 19.34 6.26
C PHE A 434 -8.46 19.31 6.57
N ASP A 435 -9.05 20.48 6.82
CA ASP A 435 -10.50 20.62 7.04
C ASP A 435 -11.21 20.87 5.70
N THR A 436 -11.96 19.88 5.23
CA THR A 436 -12.68 19.91 3.95
C THR A 436 -13.93 20.81 3.97
N ARG A 437 -14.35 21.30 5.14
CA ARG A 437 -15.50 22.22 5.27
C ARG A 437 -15.10 23.66 5.10
N SER A 438 -13.95 24.01 5.66
CA SER A 438 -13.37 25.34 5.49
C SER A 438 -12.32 25.42 4.39
N TRP A 439 -11.93 24.27 3.81
CA TRP A 439 -10.85 24.13 2.83
C TRP A 439 -9.55 24.77 3.31
N ARG A 440 -9.21 24.51 4.58
CA ARG A 440 -8.05 25.10 5.26
C ARG A 440 -7.28 24.04 6.04
N ILE A 441 -5.98 24.26 6.10
CA ILE A 441 -5.07 23.52 6.96
C ILE A 441 -5.32 23.98 8.41
N ARG A 442 -5.39 23.02 9.31
CA ARG A 442 -5.54 23.19 10.76
C ARG A 442 -4.42 22.43 11.46
N HIS A 443 -4.21 22.74 12.73
CA HIS A 443 -3.36 21.91 13.57
C HIS A 443 -4.16 20.76 14.16
N MET A 444 -3.53 19.59 14.26
CA MET A 444 -4.10 18.46 15.00
C MET A 444 -4.36 18.86 16.45
N ARG A 445 -5.46 18.36 17.03
CA ARG A 445 -5.79 18.57 18.46
C ARG A 445 -4.99 17.68 19.42
N PHE A 446 -4.26 16.73 18.88
CA PHE A 446 -3.35 15.84 19.60
C PHE A 446 -1.94 16.02 19.04
N ARG A 447 -0.94 15.68 19.84
CA ARG A 447 0.47 15.68 19.42
C ARG A 447 0.99 14.26 19.34
N TRP A 448 1.86 14.03 18.36
CA TRP A 448 2.55 12.76 18.26
C TRP A 448 3.74 12.66 19.21
N PRO A 449 3.99 11.49 19.81
CA PRO A 449 5.26 11.21 20.45
C PRO A 449 6.42 11.38 19.46
N TRP A 450 7.55 11.91 19.92
CA TRP A 450 8.73 12.16 19.08
C TRP A 450 9.25 10.90 18.37
N GLN A 451 8.98 9.71 18.93
CA GLN A 451 9.34 8.42 18.33
C GLN A 451 8.76 8.24 16.92
N ARG A 452 7.62 8.87 16.60
CA ARG A 452 7.07 8.89 15.24
C ARG A 452 8.09 9.41 14.22
N LYS A 453 8.90 10.41 14.59
CA LYS A 453 9.88 11.07 13.70
C LYS A 453 11.12 10.22 13.41
N LYS A 454 11.27 9.07 14.07
CA LYS A 454 12.42 8.17 13.80
C LYS A 454 12.29 7.41 12.49
N VAL A 455 11.08 7.32 11.94
CA VAL A 455 10.79 6.48 10.79
C VAL A 455 10.22 7.31 9.66
N SER A 456 10.57 6.96 8.42
CA SER A 456 9.91 7.53 7.24
C SER A 456 8.39 7.34 7.32
N GLU A 457 7.65 8.42 7.07
CA GLU A 457 6.19 8.45 6.95
C GLU A 457 5.63 7.39 5.98
N LYS A 458 6.39 7.05 4.93
CA LYS A 458 6.00 6.05 3.92
C LYS A 458 5.85 4.65 4.53
N LEU A 459 6.42 4.42 5.71
CA LEU A 459 6.44 3.13 6.40
C LEU A 459 5.43 3.05 7.56
N LEU A 460 4.76 4.16 7.87
CA LEU A 460 3.74 4.23 8.92
C LEU A 460 2.39 3.71 8.39
N THR A 461 1.59 3.14 9.28
CA THR A 461 0.23 2.71 8.95
C THR A 461 -0.73 2.96 10.11
N TRP A 462 -1.99 3.26 9.80
CA TRP A 462 -3.01 3.46 10.82
C TRP A 462 -3.76 2.16 11.12
N LEU A 463 -3.82 1.74 12.37
CA LEU A 463 -4.63 0.61 12.81
C LEU A 463 -5.86 1.09 13.56
N PHE A 464 -7.03 0.71 13.06
CA PHE A 464 -8.30 1.02 13.69
C PHE A 464 -8.77 -0.15 14.56
N PRO A 465 -9.06 0.08 15.85
CA PRO A 465 -9.73 -0.90 16.68
C PRO A 465 -11.05 -1.36 16.04
N PRO A 466 -11.42 -2.65 16.16
CA PRO A 466 -12.68 -3.14 15.62
C PRO A 466 -13.86 -2.46 16.31
N GLU A 467 -14.87 -2.06 15.52
CA GLU A 467 -16.11 -1.52 16.07
C GLU A 467 -16.84 -2.60 16.85
N VAL A 468 -16.97 -2.42 18.17
CA VAL A 468 -17.73 -3.37 19.00
C VAL A 468 -19.21 -3.12 18.77
N VAL A 469 -19.83 -3.95 17.93
CA VAL A 469 -21.29 -4.04 17.85
C VAL A 469 -21.77 -4.67 19.15
N VAL A 470 -22.49 -3.89 19.97
CA VAL A 470 -23.05 -4.33 21.26
C VAL A 470 -24.55 -4.56 21.15
#